data_AF-A0A4Q8U6Q5-F1
#
_entry.id   AF-A0A4Q8U6Q5-F1
#
_cell.length_a   1.000
_cell.length_b   1.000
_cell.length_c   1.000
_cell.angle_alpha   90.00
_cell.angle_beta   90.00
_cell.angle_gamma   90.00
#
_symmetry.space_group_name_H-M   'P 1'
#
loop_
_entity.id
_entity.type
_entity.pdbx_description
1 polymer ?
#
loop_
_entity_poly.entity_id
_entity_poly.type
_entity_poly.pdbx_seq_one_letter_code
_entity_poly.pdbx_strand_id
1 'polypeptide(L)'
;MHKSPPSLNNLLKVISQLFLIALLIQIPLVIQYAVSKLIWVHLFTHICMTGLAIHLLSQGYLKDARLLLIIAFLTYLVGATLLWKADLFTQHFLLIGCLVSGFIFRKTEIKQSICWSAAYAVTFILLDSVHSSSLEKWEAGLRQGNSITLAIGCICIITYLHKFTANRWSIISSHYKNTRQVLQKTEPLTQLIQAPNTQHRQDVPYACVMFADIKGYQTLTSSLDKNTLFTLLDTFYQSFDKHTELFNILPVKTNGDEYMAASGITAKLTTRKACSNAILEFALASFRQFQQVTKLHGIECELRIGMSAGPVSAGLPQRALAHFDLWGSTVNHAASLEQCGRANHLCICEALYAQIAPSHKQQFRQIVVQTKTAKAIAYECSLAEHGELTAKD
;
A
#
# COMPACT_ATOMS: atom_id res chain seq x y z
N MET A 1 -0.07 14.83 8.74
CA MET A 1 0.58 14.21 9.92
C MET A 1 -0.16 12.93 10.32
N HIS A 2 0.14 11.79 9.69
CA HIS A 2 -0.34 10.49 10.18
C HIS A 2 0.58 10.08 11.33
N LYS A 3 0.15 10.28 12.59
CA LYS A 3 0.83 9.60 13.71
C LYS A 3 0.58 8.11 13.51
N SER A 4 1.64 7.39 13.11
CA SER A 4 1.65 5.93 13.12
C SER A 4 1.15 5.45 14.49
N PRO A 5 0.33 4.38 14.55
CA PRO A 5 -0.06 3.82 15.84
C PRO A 5 1.20 3.58 16.68
N PRO A 6 1.17 3.85 18.00
CA PRO A 6 2.33 3.63 18.84
C PRO A 6 2.81 2.19 18.63
N SER A 7 4.09 2.05 18.26
CA SER A 7 4.68 0.74 18.06
C SER A 7 4.55 -0.06 19.36
N LEU A 8 4.44 -1.39 19.27
CA LEU A 8 4.42 -2.28 20.44
C LEU A 8 5.58 -1.97 21.41
N ASN A 9 6.71 -1.51 20.88
CA ASN A 9 7.86 -1.02 21.64
C ASN A 9 7.50 0.18 22.52
N ASN A 10 6.83 1.20 21.97
CA ASN A 10 6.41 2.37 22.74
C ASN A 10 5.42 1.99 23.86
N LEU A 11 4.48 1.08 23.58
CA LEU A 11 3.56 0.57 24.59
C LEU A 11 4.31 -0.12 25.74
N LEU A 12 5.23 -1.05 25.41
CA LEU A 12 6.02 -1.77 26.41
C LEU A 12 6.91 -0.83 27.23
N LYS A 13 7.51 0.19 26.61
CA LYS A 13 8.30 1.22 27.30
C LYS A 13 7.47 1.99 28.31
N VAL A 14 6.29 2.47 27.91
CA VAL A 14 5.38 3.20 28.81
C VAL A 14 4.93 2.31 29.97
N ILE A 15 4.52 1.06 29.70
CA ILE A 15 4.11 0.13 30.77
C ILE A 15 5.27 -0.15 31.74
N SER A 16 6.49 -0.38 31.22
CA SER A 16 7.66 -0.64 32.06
C SER A 16 8.03 0.56 32.94
N GLN A 17 7.94 1.78 32.40
CA GLN A 17 8.18 3.02 33.16
C GLN A 17 7.13 3.24 34.24
N LEU A 18 5.84 3.04 33.92
CA LEU A 18 4.76 3.14 34.90
C LEU A 18 4.93 2.10 36.01
N PHE A 19 5.33 0.87 35.68
CA PHE A 19 5.58 -0.16 36.67
C PHE A 19 6.78 0.19 37.57
N LEU A 20 7.87 0.71 37.00
CA LEU A 20 9.01 1.19 37.78
C LEU A 20 8.61 2.31 38.75
N ILE A 21 7.86 3.29 38.28
CA ILE A 21 7.36 4.39 39.11
C ILE A 21 6.49 3.83 40.25
N ALA A 22 5.60 2.88 39.96
CA ALA A 22 4.77 2.23 40.98
C ALA A 22 5.61 1.53 42.05
N LEU A 23 6.70 0.84 41.68
CA LEU A 23 7.63 0.23 42.64
C LEU A 23 8.38 1.28 43.48
N LEU A 24 8.82 2.38 42.88
CA LEU A 24 9.51 3.45 43.61
C LEU A 24 8.60 4.14 44.62
N ILE A 25 7.31 4.30 44.31
CA ILE A 25 6.30 4.86 45.23
C ILE A 25 6.13 3.98 46.49
N GLN A 26 6.48 2.70 46.44
CA GLN A 26 6.39 1.80 47.60
C GLN A 26 7.54 1.97 48.59
N ILE A 27 8.64 2.63 48.23
CA ILE A 27 9.83 2.76 49.09
C ILE A 27 9.49 3.39 50.45
N PRO A 28 8.76 4.52 50.55
CA PRO A 28 8.41 5.11 51.85
C PRO A 28 7.61 4.16 52.74
N LEU A 29 6.68 3.39 52.15
CA LEU A 29 5.86 2.42 52.88
C LEU A 29 6.71 1.26 53.43
N VAL A 30 7.66 0.77 52.64
CA VAL A 30 8.61 -0.26 53.06
C VAL A 30 9.56 0.28 54.15
N ILE A 31 10.01 1.54 54.06
CA ILE A 31 10.81 2.16 55.13
C ILE A 31 10.06 2.18 56.45
N GLN A 32 8.78 2.53 56.42
CA GLN A 32 7.99 2.72 57.64
C GLN A 32 7.46 1.40 58.24
N TYR A 33 7.06 0.45 57.40
CA TYR A 33 6.26 -0.71 57.83
C TYR A 33 6.90 -2.08 57.57
N ALA A 34 8.07 -2.17 56.93
CA ALA A 34 8.67 -3.46 56.64
C ALA A 34 9.14 -4.19 57.92
N VAL A 35 8.49 -5.32 58.20
CA VAL A 35 8.78 -6.16 59.38
C VAL A 35 9.99 -7.10 59.15
N SER A 36 10.35 -7.37 57.88
CA SER A 36 11.42 -8.30 57.51
C SER A 36 12.34 -7.71 56.43
N LYS A 37 13.64 -8.04 56.53
CA LYS A 37 14.64 -7.74 55.48
C LYS A 37 14.27 -8.34 54.12
N LEU A 38 13.46 -9.40 54.11
CA LEU A 38 13.01 -10.05 52.88
C LEU A 38 12.10 -9.15 52.03
N ILE A 39 11.32 -8.26 52.65
CA ILE A 39 10.46 -7.29 51.94
C ILE A 39 11.33 -6.29 51.17
N TRP A 40 12.44 -5.85 51.78
CA TRP A 40 13.42 -4.97 51.14
C TRP A 40 14.11 -5.65 49.95
N VAL A 41 14.58 -6.88 50.14
CA VAL A 41 15.20 -7.66 49.06
C VAL A 41 14.22 -7.89 47.91
N HIS A 42 12.96 -8.21 48.23
CA HIS A 42 11.90 -8.38 47.24
C HIS A 42 11.65 -7.09 46.45
N LEU A 43 11.43 -5.94 47.09
CA LEU A 43 11.23 -4.68 46.37
C LEU A 43 12.43 -4.32 45.49
N PHE A 44 13.65 -4.40 46.03
CA PHE A 44 14.87 -4.03 45.33
C PHE A 44 15.14 -4.92 44.11
N THR A 45 14.94 -6.24 44.24
CA THR A 45 15.12 -7.18 43.11
C THR A 45 14.15 -6.86 41.96
N HIS A 46 12.90 -6.49 42.24
CA HIS A 46 11.91 -6.15 41.21
C HIS A 46 12.14 -4.79 40.56
N ILE A 47 12.68 -3.81 41.31
CA ILE A 47 13.17 -2.54 40.75
C ILE A 47 14.31 -2.84 39.75
N CYS A 48 15.27 -3.69 40.12
CA CYS A 48 16.37 -4.08 39.24
C CYS A 48 15.89 -4.84 37.99
N MET A 49 14.99 -5.81 38.15
CA MET A 49 14.41 -6.55 37.01
C MET A 49 13.67 -5.63 36.04
N THR A 50 12.92 -4.65 36.55
CA THR A 50 12.19 -3.70 35.72
C THR A 50 13.14 -2.72 35.02
N GLY A 51 14.19 -2.25 35.72
CA GLY A 51 15.27 -1.48 35.13
C GLY A 51 15.98 -2.22 33.99
N LEU A 52 16.27 -3.51 34.19
CA LEU A 52 16.83 -4.38 33.15
C LEU A 52 15.87 -4.54 31.97
N ALA A 53 14.57 -4.72 32.21
CA ALA A 53 13.58 -4.80 31.13
C ALA A 53 13.54 -3.50 30.28
N ILE A 54 13.60 -2.32 30.91
CA ILE A 54 13.68 -1.03 30.21
C ILE A 54 14.97 -0.93 29.39
N HIS A 55 16.10 -1.38 29.95
CA HIS A 55 17.37 -1.42 29.23
C HIS A 55 17.29 -2.33 28.00
N LEU A 56 16.76 -3.54 28.12
CA LEU A 56 16.55 -4.47 27.00
C LEU A 56 15.63 -3.88 25.92
N LEU A 57 14.57 -3.15 26.30
CA LEU A 57 13.71 -2.43 25.33
C LEU A 57 14.47 -1.33 24.59
N SER A 58 15.42 -0.66 25.24
CA SER A 58 16.27 0.35 24.59
C SER A 58 17.23 -0.26 23.57
N GLN A 59 17.72 -1.47 23.84
CA GLN A 59 18.62 -2.24 22.97
C GLN A 59 17.90 -3.01 21.86
N GLY A 60 16.55 -3.03 21.86
CA GLY A 60 15.75 -3.70 20.83
C GLY A 60 15.41 -5.16 21.11
N TYR A 61 15.80 -5.73 22.25
CA TYR A 61 15.47 -7.10 22.69
C TYR A 61 14.02 -7.18 23.22
N LEU A 62 13.04 -7.02 22.32
CA LEU A 62 11.62 -6.88 22.68
C LEU A 62 11.01 -8.10 23.37
N LYS A 63 11.38 -9.32 22.94
CA LYS A 63 10.79 -10.56 23.48
C LYS A 63 11.25 -10.80 24.91
N ASP A 64 12.55 -10.66 25.15
CA ASP A 64 13.17 -10.92 26.45
C ASP A 64 12.73 -9.85 27.46
N ALA A 65 12.71 -8.58 27.06
CA ALA A 65 12.23 -7.51 27.91
C ALA A 65 10.76 -7.68 28.32
N ARG A 66 9.89 -8.08 27.37
CA ARG A 66 8.48 -8.34 27.65
C ARG A 66 8.31 -9.52 28.61
N LEU A 67 9.03 -10.62 28.37
CA LEU A 67 8.96 -11.80 29.25
C LEU A 67 9.41 -11.43 30.67
N LEU A 68 10.54 -10.72 30.78
CA LEU A 68 11.06 -10.24 32.06
C LEU A 68 10.05 -9.34 32.78
N LEU A 69 9.39 -8.43 32.06
CA LEU A 69 8.36 -7.55 32.63
C LEU A 69 7.14 -8.33 33.15
N ILE A 70 6.66 -9.31 32.38
CA ILE A 70 5.53 -10.16 32.79
C ILE A 70 5.90 -10.97 34.03
N ILE A 71 7.08 -11.58 34.04
CA ILE A 71 7.55 -12.36 35.19
C ILE A 71 7.74 -11.45 36.40
N ALA A 72 8.36 -10.28 36.24
CA ALA A 72 8.57 -9.32 37.31
C ALA A 72 7.24 -8.85 37.91
N PHE A 73 6.23 -8.55 37.09
CA PHE A 73 4.92 -8.14 37.60
C PHE A 73 4.23 -9.27 38.39
N LEU A 74 4.23 -10.50 37.86
CA LEU A 74 3.65 -11.67 38.52
C LEU A 74 4.34 -11.97 39.85
N THR A 75 5.67 -12.10 39.84
CA THR A 75 6.49 -12.45 41.01
C THR A 75 6.49 -11.34 42.06
N TYR A 76 6.39 -10.08 41.64
CA TYR A 76 6.22 -8.96 42.57
C TYR A 76 4.91 -9.10 43.34
N LEU A 77 3.79 -9.27 42.65
CA LEU A 77 2.47 -9.36 43.30
C LEU A 77 2.33 -10.60 44.18
N VAL A 78 2.86 -11.75 43.74
CA VAL A 78 2.90 -12.96 44.57
C VAL A 78 3.70 -12.73 45.84
N GLY A 79 4.92 -12.19 45.73
CA GLY A 79 5.76 -11.95 46.90
C GLY A 79 5.19 -10.88 47.82
N ALA A 80 4.65 -9.79 47.28
CA ALA A 80 3.95 -8.78 48.08
C ALA A 80 2.79 -9.42 48.86
N THR A 81 1.97 -10.25 48.21
CA THR A 81 0.84 -10.91 48.88
C THR A 81 1.29 -11.86 50.00
N LEU A 82 2.41 -12.57 49.86
CA LEU A 82 2.86 -13.57 50.84
C LEU A 82 3.77 -13.01 51.94
N LEU A 83 4.51 -11.92 51.69
CA LEU A 83 5.49 -11.37 52.64
C LEU A 83 4.88 -10.43 53.67
N TRP A 84 3.79 -9.74 53.30
CA TRP A 84 3.04 -8.92 54.24
C TRP A 84 2.16 -9.81 55.13
N LYS A 85 2.19 -9.59 56.45
CA LYS A 85 1.46 -10.44 57.42
C LYS A 85 -0.05 -10.21 57.43
N ALA A 86 -0.53 -9.12 56.83
CA ALA A 86 -1.93 -8.75 56.76
C ALA A 86 -2.46 -8.93 55.35
N ASP A 87 -3.76 -9.22 55.22
CA ASP A 87 -4.43 -9.25 53.93
C ASP A 87 -4.62 -7.81 53.41
N LEU A 88 -3.70 -7.38 52.55
CA LEU A 88 -3.72 -6.07 51.90
C LEU A 88 -4.45 -6.10 50.55
N PHE A 89 -5.15 -7.20 50.22
CA PHE A 89 -5.85 -7.39 48.95
C PHE A 89 -4.98 -7.24 47.69
N THR A 90 -3.65 -7.33 47.82
CA THR A 90 -2.69 -7.09 46.72
C THR A 90 -2.85 -8.10 45.59
N GLN A 91 -3.34 -9.31 45.87
CA GLN A 91 -3.66 -10.33 44.88
C GLN A 91 -4.64 -9.84 43.80
N HIS A 92 -5.52 -8.88 44.09
CA HIS A 92 -6.48 -8.36 43.10
C HIS A 92 -5.80 -7.66 41.91
N PHE A 93 -4.60 -7.10 42.11
CA PHE A 93 -3.82 -6.49 41.03
C PHE A 93 -3.35 -7.52 39.99
N LEU A 94 -3.38 -8.83 40.28
CA LEU A 94 -3.09 -9.89 39.30
C LEU A 94 -4.13 -9.91 38.18
N LEU A 95 -5.37 -9.46 38.43
CA LEU A 95 -6.40 -9.33 37.40
C LEU A 95 -6.06 -8.25 36.36
N ILE A 96 -5.35 -7.18 36.78
CA ILE A 96 -4.80 -6.19 35.83
C ILE A 96 -3.75 -6.86 34.95
N GLY A 97 -2.87 -7.68 35.53
CA GLY A 97 -1.91 -8.49 34.77
C GLY A 97 -2.57 -9.39 33.73
N CYS A 98 -3.68 -10.06 34.11
CA CYS A 98 -4.49 -10.91 33.23
C CYS A 98 -5.09 -10.15 32.03
N LEU A 99 -5.55 -8.91 32.23
CA LEU A 99 -6.09 -8.07 31.16
C LEU A 99 -4.97 -7.50 30.28
N VAL A 100 -3.87 -7.02 30.87
CA VAL A 100 -2.75 -6.41 30.15
C VAL A 100 -2.03 -7.44 29.27
N SER A 101 -1.95 -8.71 29.68
CA SER A 101 -1.38 -9.78 28.86
C SER A 101 -2.11 -10.01 27.54
N GLY A 102 -3.33 -9.49 27.36
CA GLY A 102 -3.98 -9.50 26.04
C GLY A 102 -3.46 -8.46 25.05
N PHE A 103 -2.77 -7.41 25.50
CA PHE A 103 -2.39 -6.27 24.65
C PHE A 103 -0.89 -6.18 24.35
N ILE A 104 -0.05 -6.84 25.15
CA ILE A 104 1.41 -6.79 25.04
C ILE A 104 2.01 -7.83 24.06
N PHE A 105 1.17 -8.70 23.48
CA PHE A 105 1.58 -9.71 22.52
C PHE A 105 1.19 -9.34 21.09
N ARG A 106 1.98 -9.80 20.12
CA ARG A 106 1.61 -9.68 18.71
C ARG A 106 0.49 -10.66 18.38
N LYS A 107 -0.24 -10.41 17.29
CA LYS A 107 -1.28 -11.32 16.80
C LYS A 107 -0.79 -12.75 16.55
N THR A 108 0.45 -12.89 16.11
CA THR A 108 1.10 -14.19 15.89
C THR A 108 1.39 -14.94 17.18
N GLU A 109 1.36 -14.26 18.33
CA GLU A 109 1.75 -14.79 19.64
C GLU A 109 0.53 -15.00 20.56
N ILE A 110 -0.68 -15.10 20.00
CA ILE A 110 -1.93 -15.18 20.77
C ILE A 110 -1.96 -16.34 21.78
N LYS A 111 -1.32 -17.47 21.44
CA LYS A 111 -1.19 -18.62 22.36
C LYS A 111 -0.42 -18.25 23.64
N GLN A 112 0.64 -17.45 23.52
CA GLN A 112 1.42 -16.98 24.67
C GLN A 112 0.60 -16.00 25.51
N SER A 113 -0.12 -15.09 24.86
CA SER A 113 -1.02 -14.14 25.53
C SER A 113 -2.07 -14.85 26.40
N ILE A 114 -2.75 -15.86 25.84
CA ILE A 114 -3.75 -16.67 26.56
C ILE A 114 -3.10 -17.42 27.73
N CYS A 115 -1.94 -18.03 27.51
CA CYS A 115 -1.21 -18.76 28.55
C CYS A 115 -0.86 -17.85 29.74
N TRP A 116 -0.35 -16.64 29.48
CA TRP A 116 -0.03 -15.69 30.54
C TRP A 116 -1.29 -15.13 31.23
N SER A 117 -2.36 -14.82 30.50
CA SER A 117 -3.65 -14.43 31.11
C SER A 117 -4.17 -15.53 32.05
N ALA A 118 -4.11 -16.80 31.62
CA ALA A 118 -4.48 -17.93 32.46
C ALA A 118 -3.58 -18.07 33.69
N ALA A 119 -2.26 -17.90 33.54
CA ALA A 119 -1.31 -17.95 34.64
C ALA A 119 -1.61 -16.89 35.72
N TYR A 120 -1.93 -15.66 35.32
CA TYR A 120 -2.36 -14.60 36.26
C TYR A 120 -3.65 -14.95 36.98
N ALA A 121 -4.67 -15.42 36.24
CA ALA A 121 -5.96 -15.79 36.80
C ALA A 121 -5.87 -16.96 37.80
N VAL A 122 -5.12 -18.01 37.45
CA VAL A 122 -4.90 -19.17 38.33
C VAL A 122 -4.12 -18.74 39.58
N THR A 123 -3.06 -17.94 39.42
CA THR A 123 -2.27 -17.45 40.55
C THR A 123 -3.12 -16.60 41.51
N PHE A 124 -4.01 -15.77 40.98
CA PHE A 124 -4.97 -14.99 41.77
C PHE A 124 -5.88 -15.89 42.61
N ILE A 125 -6.51 -16.90 41.98
CA ILE A 125 -7.40 -17.85 42.67
C ILE A 125 -6.64 -18.62 43.77
N LEU A 126 -5.41 -19.06 43.49
CA LEU A 126 -4.59 -19.80 44.46
C LEU A 126 -4.21 -18.93 45.66
N LEU A 127 -3.74 -17.70 45.46
CA LEU A 127 -3.38 -16.80 46.55
C LEU A 127 -4.59 -16.41 47.40
N ASP A 128 -5.73 -16.17 46.76
CA ASP A 128 -6.95 -15.83 47.48
C ASP A 128 -7.50 -17.02 48.27
N SER A 129 -7.32 -18.25 47.77
CA SER A 129 -7.64 -19.49 48.49
C SER A 129 -6.80 -19.64 49.77
N VAL A 130 -5.50 -19.32 49.71
CA VAL A 130 -4.61 -19.35 50.88
C VAL A 130 -5.09 -18.37 51.95
N HIS A 131 -5.46 -17.14 51.58
CA HIS A 131 -5.95 -16.13 52.52
C HIS A 131 -7.36 -16.42 53.02
N SER A 132 -8.18 -17.11 52.22
CA SER A 132 -9.53 -17.53 52.63
C SER A 132 -9.50 -18.65 53.66
N SER A 133 -8.41 -19.41 53.78
CA SER A 133 -8.30 -20.53 54.71
C SER A 133 -8.36 -20.14 56.20
N SER A 134 -8.07 -18.87 56.53
CA SER A 134 -8.16 -18.35 57.89
C SER A 134 -9.57 -17.84 58.27
N LEU A 135 -10.51 -17.82 57.32
CA LEU A 135 -11.87 -17.31 57.53
C LEU A 135 -12.85 -18.43 57.95
N GLU A 136 -14.04 -18.05 58.40
CA GLU A 136 -15.12 -19.01 58.61
C GLU A 136 -15.53 -19.68 57.29
N LYS A 137 -16.08 -20.91 57.36
CA LYS A 137 -16.38 -21.71 56.16
C LYS A 137 -17.27 -20.99 55.15
N TRP A 138 -18.26 -20.22 55.61
CA TRP A 138 -19.18 -19.50 54.72
C TRP A 138 -18.53 -18.26 54.09
N GLU A 139 -17.69 -17.55 54.86
CA GLU A 139 -16.91 -16.39 54.38
C GLU A 139 -15.88 -16.82 53.34
N ALA A 140 -15.15 -17.89 53.62
CA ALA A 140 -14.18 -18.50 52.71
C ALA A 140 -14.86 -18.94 51.40
N GLY A 141 -16.03 -19.59 51.50
CA GLY A 141 -16.81 -20.01 50.33
C GLY A 141 -17.27 -18.84 49.47
N LEU A 142 -17.80 -17.78 50.09
CA LEU A 142 -18.27 -16.59 49.37
C LEU A 142 -17.13 -15.83 48.70
N ARG A 143 -16.02 -15.65 49.42
CA ARG A 143 -14.81 -14.99 48.92
C ARG A 143 -14.22 -15.75 47.73
N GLN A 144 -14.06 -17.06 47.85
CA GLN A 144 -13.55 -17.90 46.76
C GLN A 144 -14.49 -17.88 45.54
N GLY A 145 -15.80 -17.91 45.76
CA GLY A 145 -16.80 -17.77 44.70
C GLY A 145 -16.67 -16.43 43.96
N ASN A 146 -16.49 -15.32 44.67
CA ASN A 146 -16.27 -14.01 44.09
C ASN A 146 -14.96 -13.95 43.29
N SER A 147 -13.87 -14.50 43.81
CA SER A 147 -12.56 -14.54 43.15
C SER A 147 -12.61 -15.35 41.85
N ILE A 148 -13.26 -16.53 41.85
CA ILE A 148 -13.48 -17.31 40.64
C ILE A 148 -14.30 -16.52 39.62
N THR A 149 -15.37 -15.86 40.06
CA THR A 149 -16.25 -15.05 39.19
C THR A 149 -15.47 -13.90 38.54
N LEU A 150 -14.65 -13.18 39.29
CA LEU A 150 -13.81 -12.09 38.78
C LEU A 150 -12.76 -12.59 37.79
N ALA A 151 -12.11 -13.72 38.08
CA ALA A 151 -11.12 -14.33 37.20
C ALA A 151 -11.74 -14.76 35.86
N ILE A 152 -12.89 -15.44 35.89
CA ILE A 152 -13.64 -15.84 34.68
C ILE A 152 -14.09 -14.60 33.91
N GLY A 153 -14.60 -13.58 34.60
CA GLY A 153 -14.99 -12.31 33.99
C GLY A 153 -13.84 -11.66 33.20
N CYS A 154 -12.64 -11.61 33.77
CA CYS A 154 -11.45 -11.07 33.10
C CYS A 154 -11.06 -11.89 31.85
N ILE A 155 -11.12 -13.22 31.92
CA ILE A 155 -10.83 -14.11 30.79
C ILE A 155 -11.87 -13.93 29.66
N CYS A 156 -13.15 -13.80 30.01
CA CYS A 156 -14.21 -13.53 29.04
C CYS A 156 -14.01 -12.17 28.35
N ILE A 157 -13.71 -11.12 29.12
CA ILE A 157 -13.42 -9.78 28.61
C ILE A 157 -12.24 -9.82 27.63
N ILE A 158 -11.13 -10.47 27.99
CA ILE A 158 -9.94 -10.46 27.13
C ILE A 158 -10.16 -11.24 25.83
N THR A 159 -10.87 -12.37 25.90
CA THR A 159 -11.26 -13.16 24.73
C THR A 159 -12.18 -12.36 23.80
N TYR A 160 -13.14 -11.64 24.36
CA TYR A 160 -14.02 -10.76 23.59
C TYR A 160 -13.24 -9.63 22.92
N LEU A 161 -12.34 -8.94 23.65
CA LEU A 161 -11.51 -7.86 23.13
C LEU A 161 -10.59 -8.35 22.00
N HIS A 162 -10.02 -9.54 22.12
CA HIS A 162 -9.24 -10.19 21.06
C HIS A 162 -10.08 -10.43 19.81
N LYS A 163 -11.28 -11.00 19.96
CA LYS A 163 -12.20 -11.23 18.83
C LYS A 163 -12.63 -9.91 18.18
N PHE A 164 -12.98 -8.91 18.99
CA PHE A 164 -13.40 -7.58 18.54
C PHE A 164 -12.29 -6.88 17.73
N THR A 165 -11.07 -6.85 18.26
CA THR A 165 -9.91 -6.23 17.59
C THR A 165 -9.48 -7.00 16.33
N ALA A 166 -9.60 -8.33 16.33
CA ALA A 166 -9.35 -9.15 15.14
C ALA A 166 -10.33 -8.83 14.01
N ASN A 167 -11.64 -8.74 14.32
CA ASN A 167 -12.68 -8.42 13.34
C ASN A 167 -12.48 -7.04 12.72
N ARG A 168 -12.26 -6.00 13.54
CA ARG A 168 -12.04 -4.62 13.04
C ARG A 168 -10.81 -4.52 12.15
N TRP A 169 -9.75 -5.24 12.49
CA TRP A 169 -8.55 -5.26 11.65
C TRP A 169 -8.80 -5.91 10.29
N SER A 170 -9.60 -6.99 10.25
CA SER A 170 -9.98 -7.63 8.99
C SER A 170 -10.66 -6.62 8.05
N ILE A 171 -11.65 -5.89 8.58
CA ILE A 171 -12.37 -4.83 7.86
C ILE A 171 -11.43 -3.73 7.36
N ILE A 172 -10.56 -3.20 8.23
CA ILE A 172 -9.60 -2.16 7.83
C ILE A 172 -8.64 -2.70 6.76
N SER A 173 -8.20 -3.94 6.89
CA SER A 173 -7.27 -4.55 5.94
C SER A 173 -7.90 -4.78 4.57
N SER A 174 -9.19 -5.14 4.50
CA SER A 174 -9.91 -5.30 3.23
C SER A 174 -10.15 -3.95 2.57
N HIS A 175 -10.59 -2.94 3.31
CA HIS A 175 -10.71 -1.57 2.78
C HIS A 175 -9.36 -1.04 2.29
N TYR A 176 -8.30 -1.22 3.07
CA TYR A 176 -6.96 -0.80 2.66
C TYR A 176 -6.50 -1.49 1.37
N LYS A 177 -6.72 -2.81 1.23
CA LYS A 177 -6.42 -3.56 0.01
C LYS A 177 -7.23 -3.05 -1.18
N ASN A 178 -8.54 -2.87 -1.03
CA ASN A 178 -9.42 -2.40 -2.09
C ASN A 178 -9.06 -0.99 -2.54
N THR A 179 -8.88 -0.06 -1.60
CA THR A 179 -8.45 1.31 -1.90
C THR A 179 -7.08 1.31 -2.58
N ARG A 180 -6.14 0.49 -2.10
CA ARG A 180 -4.81 0.38 -2.73
C ARG A 180 -4.89 -0.19 -4.14
N GLN A 181 -5.73 -1.18 -4.42
CA GLN A 181 -5.95 -1.70 -5.77
C GLN A 181 -6.56 -0.68 -6.71
N VAL A 182 -7.54 0.10 -6.24
CA VAL A 182 -8.14 1.19 -7.04
C VAL A 182 -7.10 2.27 -7.34
N LEU A 183 -6.32 2.68 -6.33
CA LEU A 183 -5.22 3.62 -6.53
C LEU A 183 -4.14 3.06 -7.48
N GLN A 184 -3.84 1.76 -7.40
CA GLN A 184 -2.91 1.05 -8.28
C GLN A 184 -3.34 1.03 -9.75
N LYS A 185 -4.64 0.96 -10.01
CA LYS A 185 -5.15 1.10 -11.38
C LYS A 185 -4.96 2.51 -11.93
N THR A 186 -4.77 3.50 -11.06
CA THR A 186 -4.42 4.88 -11.42
C THR A 186 -2.91 5.19 -11.24
N GLU A 187 -2.05 4.19 -11.00
CA GLU A 187 -0.67 4.37 -10.43
C GLU A 187 0.54 4.60 -11.35
N PRO A 188 0.52 4.83 -12.67
CA PRO A 188 1.76 5.25 -13.34
C PRO A 188 2.41 6.51 -12.71
N LEU A 189 1.62 7.21 -11.90
CA LEU A 189 1.87 8.42 -11.14
C LEU A 189 2.69 8.31 -9.85
N THR A 190 2.78 7.16 -9.16
CA THR A 190 3.40 7.15 -7.82
C THR A 190 4.90 7.41 -7.86
N GLN A 191 5.60 7.00 -8.93
CA GLN A 191 7.02 7.33 -9.11
C GLN A 191 7.26 8.84 -9.32
N LEU A 192 6.29 9.54 -9.92
CA LEU A 192 6.35 10.99 -10.15
C LEU A 192 5.92 11.81 -8.91
N ILE A 193 5.06 11.25 -8.05
CA ILE A 193 4.44 11.96 -6.90
C ILE A 193 5.14 11.66 -5.55
N GLN A 194 6.05 10.68 -5.49
CA GLN A 194 6.62 10.20 -4.22
C GLN A 194 7.52 11.18 -3.46
N ALA A 195 7.87 12.34 -4.00
CA ALA A 195 8.63 13.33 -3.23
C ALA A 195 7.69 14.25 -2.42
N PRO A 196 7.83 14.33 -1.08
CA PRO A 196 6.90 15.05 -0.19
C PRO A 196 6.78 16.56 -0.40
N ASN A 197 7.54 17.13 -1.34
CA ASN A 197 7.65 18.58 -1.61
C ASN A 197 7.81 18.91 -3.10
N THR A 198 7.60 17.96 -4.01
CA THR A 198 7.82 18.17 -5.46
C THR A 198 6.56 18.58 -6.18
N GLN A 199 6.72 19.54 -7.09
CA GLN A 199 5.71 19.97 -8.05
C GLN A 199 4.96 18.76 -8.63
N HIS A 200 3.62 18.81 -8.60
CA HIS A 200 2.73 17.82 -9.24
C HIS A 200 2.90 17.70 -10.77
N ARG A 201 3.86 18.45 -11.33
CA ARG A 201 4.24 18.50 -12.73
C ARG A 201 5.76 18.38 -12.82
N GLN A 202 6.22 17.50 -13.70
CA GLN A 202 7.62 17.27 -13.99
C GLN A 202 7.87 17.55 -15.47
N ASP A 203 8.90 18.34 -15.76
CA ASP A 203 9.39 18.50 -17.13
C ASP A 203 10.25 17.30 -17.50
N VAL A 204 9.79 16.56 -18.51
CA VAL A 204 10.47 15.42 -19.08
C VAL A 204 11.20 15.90 -20.33
N PRO A 205 12.54 15.86 -20.38
CA PRO A 205 13.31 16.45 -21.48
C PRO A 205 13.14 15.70 -22.81
N TYR A 206 12.75 14.42 -22.75
CA TYR A 206 12.49 13.61 -23.94
C TYR A 206 11.43 12.56 -23.66
N ALA A 207 10.26 12.73 -24.26
CA ALA A 207 9.21 11.73 -24.34
C ALA A 207 8.79 11.55 -25.80
N CYS A 208 8.26 10.38 -26.13
CA CYS A 208 7.55 10.18 -27.39
C CYS A 208 6.06 10.07 -27.08
N VAL A 209 5.23 10.79 -27.82
CA VAL A 209 3.78 10.84 -27.66
C VAL A 209 3.13 10.30 -28.93
N MET A 210 2.15 9.41 -28.76
CA MET A 210 1.36 8.82 -29.83
C MET A 210 -0.11 9.21 -29.64
N PHE A 211 -0.73 9.60 -30.76
CA PHE A 211 -2.17 9.66 -30.93
C PHE A 211 -2.59 8.65 -31.98
N ALA A 212 -3.66 7.91 -31.71
CA ALA A 212 -4.27 6.99 -32.66
C ALA A 212 -5.78 7.23 -32.73
N ASP A 213 -6.31 7.47 -33.92
CA ASP A 213 -7.70 7.88 -34.15
C ASP A 213 -8.40 6.94 -35.15
N ILE A 214 -9.64 6.58 -34.84
CA ILE A 214 -10.45 5.69 -35.68
C ILE A 214 -11.21 6.51 -36.71
N LYS A 215 -10.71 6.53 -37.93
CA LYS A 215 -11.41 7.16 -39.05
C LYS A 215 -12.61 6.32 -39.48
N GLY A 216 -13.75 6.99 -39.67
CA GLY A 216 -15.04 6.35 -39.96
C GLY A 216 -15.92 6.17 -38.72
N TYR A 217 -15.46 6.62 -37.54
CA TYR A 217 -16.23 6.58 -36.30
C TYR A 217 -17.61 7.23 -36.42
N GLN A 218 -17.75 8.35 -37.16
CA GLN A 218 -19.07 8.99 -37.36
C GLN A 218 -20.04 8.06 -38.08
N THR A 219 -19.56 7.30 -39.07
CA THR A 219 -20.35 6.27 -39.75
C THR A 219 -20.74 5.15 -38.78
N LEU A 220 -19.79 4.68 -37.97
CA LEU A 220 -20.04 3.65 -36.94
C LEU A 220 -21.08 4.11 -35.90
N THR A 221 -21.02 5.37 -35.46
CA THR A 221 -21.99 5.93 -34.50
C THR A 221 -23.41 6.02 -35.07
N SER A 222 -23.53 6.10 -36.40
CA SER A 222 -24.81 6.17 -37.10
C SER A 222 -25.38 4.79 -37.43
N SER A 223 -24.52 3.77 -37.58
CA SER A 223 -24.92 2.42 -37.97
C SER A 223 -25.04 1.43 -36.82
N LEU A 224 -24.33 1.64 -35.71
CA LEU A 224 -24.33 0.75 -34.54
C LEU A 224 -25.18 1.32 -33.40
N ASP A 225 -25.76 0.43 -32.60
CA ASP A 225 -26.33 0.84 -31.32
C ASP A 225 -25.23 1.28 -30.34
N LYS A 226 -25.60 2.13 -29.38
CA LYS A 226 -24.66 2.73 -28.43
C LYS A 226 -23.86 1.70 -27.64
N ASN A 227 -24.50 0.60 -27.21
CA ASN A 227 -23.83 -0.40 -26.37
C ASN A 227 -22.81 -1.19 -27.19
N THR A 228 -23.16 -1.56 -28.42
CA THR A 228 -22.23 -2.24 -29.35
C THR A 228 -21.05 -1.34 -29.71
N LEU A 229 -21.30 -0.05 -29.96
CA LEU A 229 -20.23 0.91 -30.22
C LEU A 229 -19.26 1.03 -29.03
N PHE A 230 -19.76 1.19 -27.81
CA PHE A 230 -18.91 1.26 -26.63
C PHE A 230 -18.15 -0.04 -26.38
N THR A 231 -18.80 -1.19 -26.56
CA THR A 231 -18.14 -2.50 -26.43
C THR A 231 -17.02 -2.66 -27.44
N LEU A 232 -17.22 -2.16 -28.67
CA LEU A 232 -16.20 -2.17 -29.72
C LEU A 232 -15.01 -1.27 -29.36
N LEU A 233 -15.27 -0.03 -28.92
CA LEU A 233 -14.22 0.89 -28.46
C LEU A 233 -13.42 0.28 -27.30
N ASP A 234 -14.12 -0.26 -26.30
CA ASP A 234 -13.49 -0.96 -25.17
C ASP A 234 -12.62 -2.13 -25.66
N THR A 235 -13.08 -2.88 -26.66
CA THR A 235 -12.31 -3.99 -27.25
C THR A 235 -11.05 -3.49 -27.93
N PHE A 236 -11.12 -2.38 -28.70
CA PHE A 236 -9.93 -1.78 -29.31
C PHE A 236 -8.94 -1.31 -28.25
N TYR A 237 -9.37 -0.49 -27.29
CA TYR A 237 -8.46 0.07 -26.29
C TYR A 237 -7.88 -1.00 -25.37
N GLN A 238 -8.66 -2.01 -24.98
CA GLN A 238 -8.14 -3.16 -24.24
C GLN A 238 -7.11 -3.96 -25.06
N SER A 239 -7.26 -4.05 -26.38
CA SER A 239 -6.28 -4.71 -27.24
C SER A 239 -4.95 -3.95 -27.31
N PHE A 240 -5.00 -2.61 -27.27
CA PHE A 240 -3.81 -1.76 -27.22
C PHE A 240 -3.16 -1.86 -25.84
N ASP A 241 -3.95 -1.76 -24.77
CA ASP A 241 -3.47 -1.83 -23.38
C ASP A 241 -2.72 -3.14 -23.08
N LYS A 242 -3.09 -4.27 -23.70
CA LYS A 242 -2.34 -5.54 -23.60
C LYS A 242 -0.87 -5.44 -24.01
N HIS A 243 -0.53 -4.51 -24.91
CA HIS A 243 0.83 -4.31 -25.41
C HIS A 243 1.61 -3.25 -24.60
N THR A 244 0.93 -2.49 -23.74
CA THR A 244 1.57 -1.39 -22.99
C THR A 244 2.66 -1.90 -22.04
N GLU A 245 2.41 -3.03 -21.35
CA GLU A 245 3.39 -3.63 -20.45
C GLU A 245 4.62 -4.16 -21.20
N LEU A 246 4.41 -4.82 -22.34
CA LEU A 246 5.47 -5.40 -23.18
C LEU A 246 6.45 -4.33 -23.67
N PHE A 247 5.93 -3.20 -24.13
CA PHE A 247 6.73 -2.11 -24.70
C PHE A 247 7.05 -1.00 -23.69
N ASN A 248 6.66 -1.15 -22.42
CA ASN A 248 6.82 -0.13 -21.37
C ASN A 248 6.22 1.24 -21.76
N ILE A 249 5.05 1.20 -22.38
CA ILE A 249 4.28 2.37 -22.79
C ILE A 249 3.31 2.77 -21.69
N LEU A 250 3.18 4.07 -21.49
CA LEU A 250 2.20 4.65 -20.60
C LEU A 250 0.93 5.00 -21.39
N PRO A 251 -0.20 4.29 -21.20
CA PRO A 251 -1.49 4.79 -21.65
C PRO A 251 -1.82 6.06 -20.87
N VAL A 252 -2.18 7.15 -21.57
CA VAL A 252 -2.45 8.44 -20.94
C VAL A 252 -3.96 8.61 -20.75
N LYS A 253 -4.71 8.59 -21.86
CA LYS A 253 -6.17 8.79 -21.86
C LYS A 253 -6.77 8.39 -23.21
N THR A 254 -8.09 8.27 -23.21
CA THR A 254 -8.91 8.22 -24.42
C THR A 254 -9.76 9.49 -24.53
N ASN A 255 -9.91 10.03 -25.74
CA ASN A 255 -10.76 11.18 -26.04
C ASN A 255 -11.75 10.79 -27.15
N GLY A 256 -12.86 10.17 -26.81
CA GLY A 256 -13.80 9.64 -27.81
C GLY A 256 -13.22 8.42 -28.53
N ASP A 257 -12.98 8.55 -29.83
CA ASP A 257 -12.37 7.59 -30.75
C ASP A 257 -10.83 7.68 -30.85
N GLU A 258 -10.24 8.63 -30.12
CA GLU A 258 -8.80 8.86 -30.05
C GLU A 258 -8.17 8.19 -28.81
N TYR A 259 -7.06 7.48 -29.00
CA TYR A 259 -6.22 6.89 -27.97
C TYR A 259 -4.87 7.61 -27.87
N MET A 260 -4.49 8.00 -26.65
CA MET A 260 -3.23 8.70 -26.38
C MET A 260 -2.31 7.86 -25.47
N ALA A 261 -1.06 7.69 -25.91
CA ALA A 261 -0.04 6.97 -25.16
C ALA A 261 1.34 7.62 -25.28
N ALA A 262 2.24 7.31 -24.34
CA ALA A 262 3.59 7.89 -24.32
C ALA A 262 4.68 6.94 -23.84
N SER A 263 5.91 7.16 -24.31
CA SER A 263 7.13 6.51 -23.84
C SER A 263 8.11 7.56 -23.29
N GLY A 264 9.05 7.13 -22.43
CA GLY A 264 10.03 8.02 -21.79
C GLY A 264 9.50 8.81 -20.59
N ILE A 265 8.26 8.52 -20.14
CA ILE A 265 7.69 9.10 -18.92
C ILE A 265 8.07 8.29 -17.68
N THR A 266 8.12 6.96 -17.79
CA THR A 266 8.47 6.06 -16.68
C THR A 266 9.97 5.79 -16.67
N ALA A 267 10.52 5.45 -15.49
CA ALA A 267 11.95 5.16 -15.34
C ALA A 267 12.43 3.87 -16.05
N LYS A 268 11.53 3.12 -16.70
CA LYS A 268 11.85 1.85 -17.37
C LYS A 268 12.60 2.04 -18.69
N LEU A 269 12.37 3.14 -19.40
CA LEU A 269 13.02 3.46 -20.67
C LEU A 269 13.95 4.66 -20.47
N THR A 270 15.26 4.42 -20.52
CA THR A 270 16.27 5.41 -20.10
C THR A 270 16.96 6.13 -21.26
N THR A 271 16.79 5.68 -22.50
CA THR A 271 17.46 6.27 -23.67
C THR A 271 16.46 6.73 -24.72
N ARG A 272 16.79 7.82 -25.45
CA ARG A 272 15.95 8.35 -26.54
C ARG A 272 15.62 7.27 -27.57
N LYS A 273 16.64 6.51 -27.99
CA LYS A 273 16.50 5.37 -28.91
C LYS A 273 15.53 4.31 -28.37
N ALA A 274 15.66 3.90 -27.10
CA ALA A 274 14.75 2.92 -26.52
C ALA A 274 13.30 3.45 -26.50
N CYS A 275 13.08 4.70 -26.09
CA CYS A 275 11.76 5.33 -26.08
C CYS A 275 11.13 5.38 -27.48
N SER A 276 11.88 5.80 -28.49
CA SER A 276 11.38 5.95 -29.86
C SER A 276 11.07 4.61 -30.53
N ASN A 277 11.92 3.59 -30.33
CA ASN A 277 11.66 2.26 -30.89
C ASN A 277 10.50 1.57 -30.15
N ALA A 278 10.42 1.69 -28.83
CA ALA A 278 9.33 1.09 -28.05
C ALA A 278 7.96 1.62 -28.47
N ILE A 279 7.81 2.93 -28.67
CA ILE A 279 6.51 3.50 -29.07
C ILE A 279 6.17 3.19 -30.53
N LEU A 280 7.17 3.08 -31.42
CA LEU A 280 6.96 2.66 -32.80
C LEU A 280 6.47 1.20 -32.84
N GLU A 281 7.16 0.29 -32.16
CA GLU A 281 6.75 -1.13 -32.10
C GLU A 281 5.35 -1.29 -31.49
N PHE A 282 5.06 -0.53 -30.44
CA PHE A 282 3.72 -0.48 -29.85
C PHE A 282 2.65 0.00 -30.84
N ALA A 283 2.92 1.04 -31.63
CA ALA A 283 2.00 1.55 -32.63
C ALA A 283 1.72 0.50 -33.72
N LEU A 284 2.75 -0.21 -34.17
CA LEU A 284 2.63 -1.28 -35.17
C LEU A 284 1.85 -2.49 -34.64
N ALA A 285 2.14 -2.92 -33.41
CA ALA A 285 1.41 -4.00 -32.75
C ALA A 285 -0.06 -3.64 -32.53
N SER A 286 -0.34 -2.42 -32.07
CA SER A 286 -1.69 -1.89 -31.90
C SER A 286 -2.46 -1.85 -33.22
N PHE A 287 -1.82 -1.45 -34.32
CA PHE A 287 -2.46 -1.47 -35.64
C PHE A 287 -2.82 -2.90 -36.10
N ARG A 288 -1.94 -3.88 -35.89
CA ARG A 288 -2.23 -5.29 -36.21
C ARG A 288 -3.44 -5.81 -35.42
N GLN A 289 -3.54 -5.47 -34.14
CA GLN A 289 -4.70 -5.81 -33.32
C GLN A 289 -5.97 -5.12 -33.81
N PHE A 290 -5.88 -3.85 -34.16
CA PHE A 290 -6.99 -3.11 -34.74
C PHE A 290 -7.53 -3.83 -35.99
N GLN A 291 -6.65 -4.22 -36.92
CA GLN A 291 -7.03 -4.97 -38.13
C GLN A 291 -7.67 -6.34 -37.82
N GLN A 292 -7.18 -7.03 -36.79
CA GLN A 292 -7.77 -8.30 -36.36
C GLN A 292 -9.19 -8.09 -35.83
N VAL A 293 -9.39 -7.10 -34.97
CA VAL A 293 -10.70 -6.77 -34.40
C VAL A 293 -11.67 -6.32 -35.50
N THR A 294 -11.26 -5.42 -36.40
CA THR A 294 -12.14 -4.98 -37.50
C THR A 294 -12.55 -6.13 -38.41
N LYS A 295 -11.61 -7.02 -38.76
CA LYS A 295 -11.89 -8.21 -39.57
C LYS A 295 -12.82 -9.20 -38.87
N LEU A 296 -12.60 -9.46 -37.57
CA LEU A 296 -13.43 -10.39 -36.78
C LEU A 296 -14.87 -9.89 -36.64
N HIS A 297 -15.04 -8.57 -36.51
CA HIS A 297 -16.36 -7.96 -36.34
C HIS A 297 -17.01 -7.52 -37.66
N GLY A 298 -16.34 -7.67 -38.81
CA GLY A 298 -16.85 -7.26 -40.13
C GLY A 298 -17.05 -5.75 -40.25
N ILE A 299 -16.20 -4.96 -39.60
CA ILE A 299 -16.33 -3.50 -39.50
C ILE A 299 -15.36 -2.82 -40.46
N GLU A 300 -15.89 -1.91 -41.26
CA GLU A 300 -15.09 -1.06 -42.15
C GLU A 300 -14.71 0.24 -41.44
N CYS A 301 -13.55 0.24 -40.79
CA CYS A 301 -12.93 1.46 -40.28
C CYS A 301 -11.41 1.41 -40.44
N GLU A 302 -10.79 2.59 -40.41
CA GLU A 302 -9.37 2.78 -40.66
C GLU A 302 -8.72 3.42 -39.43
N LEU A 303 -7.43 3.15 -39.20
CA LEU A 303 -6.70 3.77 -38.09
C LEU A 303 -5.68 4.77 -38.62
N ARG A 304 -5.61 5.94 -38.00
CA ARG A 304 -4.57 6.95 -38.22
C ARG A 304 -3.70 7.04 -36.99
N ILE A 305 -2.38 7.10 -37.18
CA ILE A 305 -1.44 7.23 -36.06
C ILE A 305 -0.49 8.40 -36.30
N GLY A 306 -0.39 9.31 -35.34
CA GLY A 306 0.58 10.40 -35.31
C GLY A 306 1.50 10.30 -34.10
N MET A 307 2.82 10.44 -34.31
CA MET A 307 3.80 10.39 -33.22
C MET A 307 4.81 11.53 -33.28
N SER A 308 5.09 12.11 -32.12
CA SER A 308 6.13 13.13 -31.99
C SER A 308 7.03 12.85 -30.80
N ALA A 309 8.28 13.31 -30.88
CA ALA A 309 9.26 13.17 -29.81
C ALA A 309 9.88 14.52 -29.43
N GLY A 310 10.05 14.76 -28.14
CA GLY A 310 10.60 16.01 -27.62
C GLY A 310 10.26 16.24 -26.15
N PRO A 311 10.50 17.44 -25.63
CA PRO A 311 10.21 17.78 -24.24
C PRO A 311 8.69 17.87 -23.99
N VAL A 312 8.26 17.38 -22.83
CA VAL A 312 6.87 17.46 -22.37
C VAL A 312 6.83 17.81 -20.88
N SER A 313 5.78 18.48 -20.44
CA SER A 313 5.44 18.58 -19.03
C SER A 313 4.42 17.49 -18.69
N ALA A 314 4.72 16.63 -17.73
CA ALA A 314 3.90 15.50 -17.32
C ALA A 314 3.42 15.68 -15.88
N GLY A 315 2.16 15.38 -15.55
CA GLY A 315 1.73 15.45 -14.15
C GLY A 315 0.22 15.44 -13.91
N LEU A 316 -0.15 15.69 -12.65
CA LEU A 316 -1.53 15.87 -12.21
C LEU A 316 -1.87 17.36 -12.10
N PRO A 317 -2.94 17.85 -12.75
CA PRO A 317 -3.48 19.17 -12.47
C PRO A 317 -3.91 19.31 -11.00
N GLN A 318 -3.72 20.46 -10.38
CA GLN A 318 -4.19 20.71 -9.01
C GLN A 318 -5.67 21.10 -8.99
N ARG A 319 -6.56 20.11 -9.19
CA ARG A 319 -8.02 20.29 -9.12
C ARG A 319 -8.72 19.03 -8.63
N ALA A 320 -9.98 19.18 -8.23
CA ALA A 320 -10.84 18.03 -7.97
C ALA A 320 -10.95 17.15 -9.23
N LEU A 321 -10.88 15.82 -9.04
CA LEU A 321 -10.93 14.81 -10.10
C LEU A 321 -9.83 15.00 -11.18
N ALA A 322 -8.63 15.34 -10.75
CA ALA A 322 -7.46 15.43 -11.63
C ALA A 322 -7.05 14.05 -12.16
N HIS A 323 -6.76 13.99 -13.45
CA HIS A 323 -6.20 12.83 -14.13
C HIS A 323 -4.79 13.19 -14.61
N PHE A 324 -3.93 12.18 -14.75
CA PHE A 324 -2.62 12.38 -15.34
C PHE A 324 -2.76 12.90 -16.76
N ASP A 325 -1.91 13.84 -17.14
CA ASP A 325 -1.91 14.36 -18.50
C ASP A 325 -0.51 14.83 -18.90
N LEU A 326 -0.33 15.00 -20.21
CA LEU A 326 0.89 15.53 -20.83
C LEU A 326 0.57 16.84 -21.53
N TRP A 327 1.47 17.81 -21.40
CA TRP A 327 1.38 19.11 -22.06
C TRP A 327 2.68 19.46 -22.77
N GLY A 328 2.59 20.23 -23.85
CA GLY A 328 3.75 20.75 -24.56
C GLY A 328 3.55 20.80 -26.06
N SER A 329 4.50 21.45 -26.76
CA SER A 329 4.52 21.51 -28.22
C SER A 329 4.64 20.13 -28.86
N THR A 330 5.37 19.19 -28.24
CA THR A 330 5.47 17.80 -28.70
C THR A 330 4.10 17.10 -28.71
N VAL A 331 3.27 17.31 -27.69
CA VAL A 331 1.91 16.74 -27.64
C VAL A 331 1.05 17.30 -28.78
N ASN A 332 1.05 18.63 -28.95
CA ASN A 332 0.30 19.30 -30.02
C ASN A 332 0.79 18.88 -31.42
N HIS A 333 2.10 18.65 -31.57
CA HIS A 333 2.69 18.20 -32.82
C HIS A 333 2.27 16.75 -33.13
N ALA A 334 2.29 15.85 -32.15
CA ALA A 334 1.81 14.47 -32.34
C ALA A 334 0.34 14.43 -32.79
N ALA A 335 -0.53 15.21 -32.14
CA ALA A 335 -1.93 15.35 -32.54
C ALA A 335 -2.09 15.94 -33.95
N SER A 336 -1.26 16.92 -34.33
CA SER A 336 -1.30 17.48 -35.70
C SER A 336 -0.86 16.45 -36.75
N LEU A 337 0.12 15.60 -36.43
CA LEU A 337 0.59 14.54 -37.33
C LEU A 337 -0.46 13.44 -37.54
N GLU A 338 -1.24 13.12 -36.51
CA GLU A 338 -2.40 12.22 -36.62
C GLU A 338 -3.44 12.85 -37.55
N GLN A 339 -3.86 14.08 -37.25
CA GLN A 339 -4.97 14.75 -37.95
C GLN A 339 -4.69 14.94 -39.45
N CYS A 340 -3.45 15.25 -39.79
CA CYS A 340 -3.02 15.41 -41.18
C CYS A 340 -2.61 14.10 -41.87
N GLY A 341 -2.47 13.01 -41.11
CA GLY A 341 -2.08 11.71 -41.62
C GLY A 341 -3.17 11.07 -42.49
N ARG A 342 -2.74 10.27 -43.48
CA ARG A 342 -3.67 9.46 -44.26
C ARG A 342 -4.19 8.28 -43.43
N ALA A 343 -5.35 7.78 -43.81
CA ALA A 343 -5.93 6.60 -43.21
C ALA A 343 -5.04 5.37 -43.41
N ASN A 344 -4.94 4.50 -42.41
CA ASN A 344 -4.03 3.35 -42.37
C ASN A 344 -2.56 3.73 -42.60
N HIS A 345 -2.18 4.94 -42.22
CA HIS A 345 -0.79 5.40 -42.22
C HIS A 345 -0.36 5.86 -40.83
N LEU A 346 0.94 5.78 -40.61
CA LEU A 346 1.61 6.25 -39.42
C LEU A 346 2.56 7.39 -39.79
N CYS A 347 2.38 8.54 -39.14
CA CYS A 347 3.17 9.74 -39.36
C CYS A 347 4.04 10.06 -38.13
N ILE A 348 5.33 10.32 -38.36
CA ILE A 348 6.29 10.64 -37.29
C ILE A 348 7.05 11.93 -37.56
N CYS A 349 7.41 12.65 -36.50
CA CYS A 349 8.29 13.82 -36.63
C CYS A 349 9.75 13.41 -36.89
N GLU A 350 10.54 14.35 -37.41
CA GLU A 350 11.97 14.17 -37.69
C GLU A 350 12.78 13.70 -36.46
N ALA A 351 12.52 14.26 -35.28
CA ALA A 351 13.23 13.88 -34.06
C ALA A 351 13.03 12.40 -33.67
N LEU A 352 11.87 11.82 -34.00
CA LEU A 352 11.57 10.41 -33.77
C LEU A 352 12.20 9.56 -34.87
N TYR A 353 12.06 9.97 -36.14
CA TYR A 353 12.70 9.31 -37.30
C TYR A 353 14.24 9.20 -37.15
N ALA A 354 14.88 10.20 -36.54
CA ALA A 354 16.31 10.16 -36.26
C ALA A 354 16.70 9.00 -35.31
N GLN A 355 15.84 8.65 -34.35
CA GLN A 355 16.13 7.72 -33.25
C GLN A 355 15.66 6.27 -33.50
N ILE A 356 14.75 6.03 -34.45
CA ILE A 356 14.29 4.68 -34.77
C ILE A 356 15.39 3.84 -35.45
N ALA A 357 15.28 2.52 -35.34
CA ALA A 357 16.27 1.61 -35.91
C ALA A 357 16.34 1.73 -37.45
N PRO A 358 17.52 1.56 -38.06
CA PRO A 358 17.69 1.69 -39.51
C PRO A 358 16.77 0.79 -40.34
N SER A 359 16.39 -0.38 -39.83
CA SER A 359 15.45 -1.32 -40.45
C SER A 359 14.10 -0.69 -40.74
N HIS A 360 13.56 0.11 -39.81
CA HIS A 360 12.26 0.77 -40.01
C HIS A 360 12.35 1.98 -40.93
N LYS A 361 13.50 2.67 -40.96
CA LYS A 361 13.64 3.94 -41.72
C LYS A 361 13.34 3.79 -43.21
N GLN A 362 13.54 2.60 -43.78
CA GLN A 362 13.32 2.32 -45.19
C GLN A 362 11.83 2.34 -45.60
N GLN A 363 10.92 2.14 -44.65
CA GLN A 363 9.47 2.12 -44.92
C GLN A 363 8.84 3.52 -44.85
N PHE A 364 9.60 4.51 -44.37
CA PHE A 364 9.13 5.87 -44.19
C PHE A 364 9.49 6.74 -45.40
N ARG A 365 8.50 7.46 -45.91
CA ARG A 365 8.66 8.50 -46.92
C ARG A 365 8.57 9.87 -46.28
N GLN A 366 9.47 10.77 -46.65
CA GLN A 366 9.39 12.16 -46.22
C GLN A 366 8.19 12.87 -46.87
N ILE A 367 7.44 13.60 -46.06
CA ILE A 367 6.28 14.41 -46.44
C ILE A 367 6.38 15.80 -45.78
N VAL A 368 5.60 16.75 -46.30
CA VAL A 368 5.45 18.07 -45.69
C VAL A 368 4.02 18.20 -45.19
N VAL A 369 3.87 18.41 -43.89
CA VAL A 369 2.57 18.51 -43.21
C VAL A 369 2.31 19.95 -42.82
N GLN A 370 1.10 20.43 -43.06
CA GLN A 370 0.66 21.75 -42.61
C GLN A 370 0.09 21.63 -41.20
N THR A 371 0.89 22.00 -40.19
CA THR A 371 0.38 22.10 -38.81
C THR A 371 -0.35 23.43 -38.61
N LYS A 372 -1.04 23.59 -37.48
CA LYS A 372 -1.75 24.83 -37.12
C LYS A 372 -0.85 26.07 -37.10
N THR A 373 0.46 25.90 -36.89
CA THR A 373 1.41 27.01 -36.72
C THR A 373 2.41 27.13 -37.88
N ALA A 374 2.77 26.04 -38.56
CA ALA A 374 3.74 26.06 -39.65
C ALA A 374 3.71 24.79 -40.53
N LYS A 375 4.38 24.85 -41.68
CA LYS A 375 4.77 23.64 -42.42
C LYS A 375 5.89 22.92 -41.67
N ALA A 376 5.74 21.62 -41.45
CA ALA A 376 6.72 20.77 -40.79
C ALA A 376 7.08 19.59 -41.67
N ILE A 377 8.34 19.17 -41.60
CA ILE A 377 8.79 17.91 -42.22
C ILE A 377 8.33 16.76 -41.32
N ALA A 378 7.68 15.77 -41.93
CA ALA A 378 7.29 14.54 -41.27
C ALA A 378 7.64 13.34 -42.15
N TYR A 379 7.52 12.16 -41.57
CA TYR A 379 7.80 10.90 -42.24
C TYR A 379 6.56 10.01 -42.12
N GLU A 380 6.04 9.53 -43.23
CA GLU A 380 4.84 8.73 -43.33
C GLU A 380 5.19 7.29 -43.76
N CYS A 381 4.56 6.30 -43.12
CA CYS A 381 4.65 4.89 -43.47
C CYS A 381 3.24 4.34 -43.68
N SER A 382 3.03 3.55 -44.75
CA SER A 382 1.81 2.77 -44.94
C SER A 382 1.78 1.61 -43.95
N LEU A 383 0.69 1.47 -43.19
CA LEU A 383 0.54 0.37 -42.24
C LEU A 383 0.03 -0.92 -42.90
N ALA A 384 -0.56 -0.82 -44.10
CA ALA A 384 -1.07 -1.97 -44.86
C ALA A 384 0.08 -2.86 -45.39
N GLU A 385 1.18 -2.26 -45.85
CA GLU A 385 2.34 -2.96 -46.42
C GLU A 385 3.25 -3.55 -45.33
N HIS A 386 3.15 -3.06 -44.09
CA HIS A 386 4.05 -3.44 -43.01
C HIS A 386 3.64 -4.75 -42.31
N GLY A 387 2.40 -5.22 -42.50
CA GLY A 387 1.90 -6.48 -41.95
C GLY A 387 2.40 -7.74 -42.65
N GLU A 388 2.82 -7.66 -43.91
CA GLU A 388 3.24 -8.82 -44.70
C GLU A 388 4.72 -9.21 -44.48
N LEU A 389 5.56 -8.28 -44.05
CA LEU A 389 7.01 -8.50 -43.95
C LEU A 389 7.48 -9.15 -42.65
N THR A 390 6.74 -9.01 -41.53
CA THR A 390 7.12 -9.59 -40.23
C THR A 390 6.44 -10.93 -39.92
N ALA A 391 5.62 -11.47 -40.83
CA ALA A 391 5.01 -12.80 -40.67
C ALA A 391 5.89 -13.94 -41.23
N LYS A 392 7.10 -13.61 -41.71
CA LYS A 392 8.05 -14.55 -42.33
C LYS A 392 9.32 -14.81 -41.52
N ASP A 393 9.51 -14.17 -40.38
CA ASP A 393 10.59 -14.40 -39.42
C ASP A 393 10.00 -14.75 -38.05
#